data_AF-A0A2I2GLM7-F1
#
_entry.id   AF-A0A2I2GLM7-F1
#
_cell.length_a   1.000
_cell.length_b   1.000
_cell.length_c   1.000
_cell.angle_alpha   90.00
_cell.angle_beta   90.00
_cell.angle_gamma   90.00
#
_symmetry.space_group_name_H-M   'P 1'
#
loop_
_entity.id
_entity.type
_entity.pdbx_description
1 polymer ?
#
loop_
_entity_poly.entity_id
_entity_poly.type
_entity_poly.pdbx_seq_one_letter_code
_entity_poly.pdbx_strand_id
1 'polypeptide(L)'
;MVSRLFAPSRRIGFALAAGVLLFSAFAVAKEILDVGELSVGQIEDELQNCPLVESLNEHKRANSPQTASLTSKIFSVLFPGSPAVNAILATVYISGPPNFLLALCPPNIDPSSLSVMVAFAVGGLLGDTLFHLLPEIFLGEDAQDHVRFVMVEPNRNLLLGLGIMVGFFTFVAMDKTLRIATGGEGHDHSHGHGHTHIHPETSAAAVASGADKGTTELKQRKKPQQESSASAPASAEGKEINPSVKLGGYLNLIADFTHNITDGLAMSSSFYASPTIGATTTVAVFFHEIPHEVGDFALLIQSGFSKRKAMGAQFVTAVGAFLGTFIGIAVQELGGHGDAGVAESATAGLLGTSLTWGDMLLPFTAGTFLYVGTVSVIPELLETGKDKKREIKQTIIQFLAVALGAGIMLGISWD
;
A
#
# COMPACT_ATOMS: atom_id res chain seq x y z
N MET A 1 -5.35 30.93 86.96
CA MET A 1 -5.56 29.48 86.74
C MET A 1 -6.00 29.24 85.30
N VAL A 2 -5.14 29.53 84.29
CA VAL A 2 -5.41 29.20 82.88
C VAL A 2 -4.07 29.04 82.17
N SER A 3 -3.44 27.87 82.26
CA SER A 3 -2.26 27.53 81.44
C SER A 3 -1.96 26.02 81.44
N ARG A 4 -2.99 25.19 81.32
CA ARG A 4 -2.85 23.74 81.06
C ARG A 4 -3.89 23.23 80.07
N LEU A 5 -4.03 23.93 78.94
CA LEU A 5 -4.79 23.42 77.80
C LEU A 5 -3.81 23.24 76.65
N PHE A 6 -3.71 22.01 76.16
CA PHE A 6 -2.95 21.53 74.99
C PHE A 6 -1.50 21.08 75.23
N ALA A 7 -1.38 19.83 75.70
CA ALA A 7 -0.17 19.03 75.58
C ALA A 7 0.27 18.88 74.09
N PRO A 8 1.58 18.78 73.80
CA PRO A 8 2.12 18.73 72.43
C PRO A 8 1.58 17.55 71.59
N SER A 9 1.26 16.42 72.22
CA SER A 9 0.63 15.26 71.55
C SER A 9 -0.74 15.58 70.95
N ARG A 10 -1.54 16.46 71.59
CA ARG A 10 -2.82 16.91 71.03
C ARG A 10 -2.63 17.84 69.83
N ARG A 11 -1.58 18.67 69.81
CA ARG A 11 -1.30 19.57 68.67
C ARG A 11 -0.89 18.80 67.42
N ILE A 12 -0.11 17.72 67.58
CA ILE A 12 0.26 16.81 66.49
C ILE A 12 -0.98 16.05 65.98
N GLY A 13 -1.85 15.58 66.88
CA GLY A 13 -3.11 14.94 66.49
C GLY A 13 -4.06 15.85 65.71
N PHE A 14 -4.20 17.13 66.12
CA PHE A 14 -4.98 18.11 65.37
C PHE A 14 -4.35 18.50 64.04
N ALA A 15 -3.02 18.60 63.96
CA ALA A 15 -2.31 18.87 62.71
C ALA A 15 -2.42 17.70 61.71
N LEU A 16 -2.35 16.45 62.18
CA LEU A 16 -2.58 15.26 61.36
C LEU A 16 -4.04 15.17 60.90
N ALA A 17 -5.00 15.41 61.79
CA ALA A 17 -6.42 15.42 61.41
C ALA A 17 -6.76 16.54 60.42
N ALA A 18 -6.19 17.74 60.61
CA ALA A 18 -6.33 18.85 59.66
C ALA A 18 -5.62 18.55 58.34
N GLY A 19 -4.45 17.91 58.37
CA GLY A 19 -3.72 17.47 57.19
C GLY A 19 -4.47 16.40 56.40
N VAL A 20 -5.08 15.42 57.07
CA VAL A 20 -5.93 14.41 56.44
C VAL A 20 -7.20 15.05 55.87
N LEU A 21 -7.87 15.96 56.60
CA LEU A 21 -9.04 16.67 56.09
C LEU A 21 -8.70 17.59 54.90
N LEU A 22 -7.56 18.27 54.92
CA LEU A 22 -7.07 19.04 53.78
C LEU A 22 -6.73 18.14 52.60
N PHE A 23 -6.09 16.99 52.84
CA PHE A 23 -5.77 16.03 51.78
C PHE A 23 -7.04 15.38 51.20
N SER A 24 -8.03 15.07 52.02
CA SER A 24 -9.34 14.60 51.58
C SER A 24 -10.12 15.70 50.84
N ALA A 25 -10.03 16.96 51.27
CA ALA A 25 -10.66 18.08 50.59
C ALA A 25 -9.97 18.40 49.25
N PHE A 26 -8.64 18.27 49.16
CA PHE A 26 -7.89 18.39 47.90
C PHE A 26 -8.09 17.19 46.98
N ALA A 27 -8.24 15.97 47.52
CA ALA A 27 -8.55 14.77 46.75
C ALA A 27 -9.99 14.79 46.20
N VAL A 28 -10.91 15.49 46.88
CA VAL A 28 -12.29 15.71 46.41
C VAL A 28 -12.40 16.96 45.51
N ALA A 29 -11.48 17.93 45.64
CA ALA A 29 -11.31 19.03 44.70
C ALA A 29 -10.52 18.59 43.45
N LYS A 30 -10.93 17.48 42.83
CA LYS A 30 -10.71 17.30 41.40
C LYS A 30 -11.65 18.33 40.77
N GLU A 31 -11.13 19.38 40.15
CA GLU A 31 -11.96 20.27 39.34
C GLU A 31 -12.74 19.40 38.38
N ILE A 32 -14.05 19.27 38.60
CA ILE A 32 -14.96 18.70 37.64
C ILE A 32 -15.05 19.77 36.58
N LEU A 33 -14.15 19.71 35.59
CA LEU A 33 -14.33 20.42 34.34
C LEU A 33 -15.74 20.08 33.84
N ASP A 34 -16.49 21.10 33.44
CA ASP A 34 -17.80 20.85 32.87
C ASP A 34 -17.62 19.92 31.66
N VAL A 35 -18.52 18.95 31.45
CA VAL A 35 -18.38 17.96 30.38
C VAL A 35 -18.26 18.65 29.01
N GLY A 36 -18.82 19.85 28.87
CA GLY A 36 -18.70 20.70 27.68
C GLY A 36 -17.31 21.31 27.42
N GLU A 37 -16.39 21.28 28.39
CA GLU A 37 -15.03 21.83 28.29
C GLU A 37 -13.95 20.74 28.09
N LEU A 38 -14.32 19.46 28.23
CA LEU A 38 -13.39 18.35 28.02
C LEU A 38 -13.07 18.19 26.52
N SER A 39 -11.78 18.03 26.21
CA SER A 39 -11.36 17.57 24.88
C SER A 39 -11.77 16.11 24.66
N VAL A 40 -11.86 15.69 23.39
CA VAL A 40 -12.24 14.32 23.02
C VAL A 40 -11.34 13.28 23.70
N GLY A 41 -10.02 13.52 23.77
CA GLY A 41 -9.08 12.61 24.43
C GLY A 41 -9.31 12.51 25.94
N GLN A 42 -9.63 13.62 26.60
CA GLN A 42 -9.95 13.61 28.04
C GLN A 42 -11.25 12.85 28.34
N ILE A 43 -12.25 12.93 27.45
CA ILE A 43 -13.49 12.16 27.57
C ILE A 43 -13.18 10.66 27.43
N GLU A 44 -12.30 10.27 26.51
CA GLU A 44 -11.88 8.88 26.32
C GLU A 44 -11.13 8.35 27.56
N ASP A 45 -10.22 9.15 28.14
CA ASP A 45 -9.52 8.82 29.39
C ASP A 45 -10.49 8.64 30.56
N GLU A 46 -11.49 9.52 30.71
CA GLU A 46 -12.50 9.38 31.75
C GLU A 46 -13.41 8.15 31.52
N LEU A 47 -13.72 7.82 30.26
CA LEU A 47 -14.46 6.60 29.91
C LEU A 47 -13.69 5.34 30.31
N GLN A 48 -12.37 5.29 30.13
CA GLN A 48 -11.55 4.15 30.54
C GLN A 48 -11.54 3.91 32.05
N ASN A 49 -11.73 4.97 32.84
CA ASN A 49 -11.85 4.90 34.30
C ASN A 49 -13.29 4.60 34.79
N CYS A 50 -14.25 4.35 33.89
CA CYS A 50 -15.61 4.03 34.28
C CYS A 50 -15.70 2.59 34.83
N PRO A 51 -16.41 2.35 35.96
CA PRO A 51 -16.47 1.02 36.58
C PRO A 51 -16.94 -0.13 35.67
N LEU A 52 -17.83 0.19 34.72
CA LEU A 52 -18.30 -0.79 33.73
C LEU A 52 -17.17 -1.16 32.75
N VAL A 53 -16.38 -0.19 32.31
CA VAL A 53 -15.25 -0.40 31.39
C VAL A 53 -14.15 -1.21 32.08
N GLU A 54 -13.83 -0.89 33.33
CA GLU A 54 -12.92 -1.70 34.14
C GLU A 54 -13.40 -3.15 34.28
N SER A 55 -14.69 -3.36 34.57
CA SER A 55 -15.27 -4.71 34.66
C SER A 55 -15.21 -5.48 33.33
N LEU A 56 -15.43 -4.77 32.22
CA LEU A 56 -15.31 -5.33 30.87
C LEU A 56 -13.85 -5.67 30.53
N ASN A 57 -12.89 -4.83 30.93
CA ASN A 57 -11.46 -5.09 30.77
C ASN A 57 -11.03 -6.33 31.55
N GLU A 58 -11.47 -6.47 32.80
CA GLU A 58 -11.24 -7.67 33.61
C GLU A 58 -11.82 -8.92 32.96
N HIS A 59 -13.05 -8.83 32.44
CA HIS A 59 -13.70 -9.95 31.74
C HIS A 59 -12.96 -10.34 30.46
N LYS A 60 -12.50 -9.36 29.66
CA LYS A 60 -11.70 -9.59 28.45
C LYS A 60 -10.40 -10.29 28.82
N ARG A 61 -9.65 -9.77 29.80
CA ARG A 61 -8.40 -10.39 30.28
C ARG A 61 -8.57 -11.81 30.82
N ALA A 62 -9.69 -12.09 31.48
CA ALA A 62 -9.99 -13.42 32.03
C ALA A 62 -10.31 -14.45 30.94
N ASN A 63 -10.87 -14.00 29.80
CA ASN A 63 -11.35 -14.88 28.73
C ASN A 63 -10.51 -14.83 27.45
N SER A 64 -9.55 -13.89 27.34
CA SER A 64 -8.59 -13.85 26.24
C SER A 64 -7.62 -15.04 26.34
N PRO A 65 -7.38 -15.78 25.25
CA PRO A 65 -6.45 -16.89 25.24
C PRO A 65 -5.04 -16.40 25.59
N GLN A 66 -4.44 -16.93 26.65
CA GLN A 66 -3.11 -16.54 27.15
C GLN A 66 -1.95 -16.88 26.20
N THR A 67 -2.21 -17.58 25.10
CA THR A 67 -1.19 -17.98 24.12
C THR A 67 -1.26 -17.07 22.90
N ALA A 68 -0.22 -16.25 22.70
CA ALA A 68 -0.02 -15.54 21.45
C ALA A 68 -0.13 -16.51 20.26
N SER A 69 -0.92 -16.11 19.25
CA SER A 69 -1.08 -16.86 18.00
C SER A 69 0.29 -17.14 17.38
N LEU A 70 0.39 -18.22 16.59
CA LEU A 70 1.64 -18.54 15.89
C LEU A 70 2.11 -17.35 15.04
N THR A 71 1.17 -16.66 14.41
CA THR A 71 1.38 -15.45 13.61
C THR A 71 1.98 -14.31 14.44
N SER A 72 1.42 -14.01 15.62
CA SER A 72 1.96 -12.99 16.53
C SER A 72 3.40 -13.32 16.99
N LYS A 73 3.69 -14.60 17.24
CA LYS A 73 5.07 -15.04 17.56
C LYS A 73 6.03 -14.87 16.39
N ILE A 74 5.58 -15.13 15.17
CA ILE A 74 6.41 -14.91 13.97
C ILE A 74 6.67 -13.42 13.78
N PHE A 75 5.63 -12.59 13.87
CA PHE A 75 5.75 -11.14 13.68
C PHE A 75 6.64 -10.47 14.72
N SER A 76 6.54 -10.87 15.99
CA SER A 76 7.44 -10.35 17.04
C SER A 76 8.91 -10.72 16.84
N VAL A 77 9.20 -11.83 16.17
CA VAL A 77 10.56 -12.21 15.77
C VAL A 77 11.02 -11.43 14.54
N LEU A 78 10.14 -11.25 13.56
CA LEU A 78 10.46 -10.53 12.32
C LEU A 78 10.61 -9.02 12.51
N PHE A 79 9.87 -8.44 13.46
CA PHE A 79 9.75 -7.00 13.72
C PHE A 79 9.89 -6.68 15.23
N PRO A 80 11.10 -6.82 15.80
CA PRO A 80 11.31 -6.70 17.25
C PRO A 80 11.55 -5.25 17.73
N GLY A 81 11.62 -4.28 16.82
CA GLY A 81 12.03 -2.91 17.09
C GLY A 81 10.88 -1.94 17.38
N SER A 82 11.21 -0.65 17.40
CA SER A 82 10.22 0.43 17.39
C SER A 82 9.50 0.52 16.04
N PRO A 83 8.37 1.25 15.93
CA PRO A 83 7.69 1.48 14.65
C PRO A 83 8.63 1.92 13.52
N ALA A 84 9.52 2.89 13.77
CA ALA A 84 10.52 3.34 12.81
C ALA A 84 11.48 2.23 12.37
N VAL A 85 12.01 1.46 13.32
CA VAL A 85 12.97 0.38 13.04
C VAL A 85 12.29 -0.74 12.27
N ASN A 86 11.07 -1.10 12.67
CA ASN A 86 10.29 -2.14 11.99
C ASN A 86 9.89 -1.72 10.58
N ALA A 87 9.50 -0.46 10.37
CA ALA A 87 9.23 0.08 9.04
C ALA A 87 10.47 -0.02 8.13
N ILE A 88 11.65 0.39 8.61
CA ILE A 88 12.90 0.26 7.82
C ILE A 88 13.22 -1.21 7.54
N LEU A 89 13.04 -2.09 8.52
CA LEU A 89 13.29 -3.52 8.37
C LEU A 89 12.32 -4.16 7.36
N ALA A 90 11.06 -3.77 7.40
CA ALA A 90 10.05 -4.17 6.43
C ALA A 90 10.40 -3.70 5.02
N THR A 91 10.88 -2.46 4.87
CA THR A 91 11.40 -1.95 3.59
C THR A 91 12.54 -2.79 3.05
N VAL A 92 13.45 -3.24 3.92
CA VAL A 92 14.50 -4.21 3.53
C VAL A 92 13.90 -5.54 3.05
N TYR A 93 12.82 -6.02 3.69
CA TYR A 93 12.16 -7.27 3.31
C TYR A 93 11.36 -7.19 2.01
N ILE A 94 10.71 -6.06 1.72
CA ILE A 94 9.94 -5.89 0.46
C ILE A 94 10.85 -5.55 -0.72
N SER A 95 11.95 -4.83 -0.50
CA SER A 95 12.83 -4.42 -1.59
C SER A 95 14.06 -5.31 -1.78
N GLY A 96 14.55 -5.99 -0.74
CA GLY A 96 15.80 -6.77 -0.83
C GLY A 96 15.64 -8.13 -1.52
N PRO A 97 14.88 -9.06 -0.94
CA PRO A 97 14.68 -10.40 -1.49
C PRO A 97 14.09 -10.42 -2.90
N PRO A 98 13.03 -9.66 -3.26
CA PRO A 98 12.52 -9.64 -4.63
C PRO A 98 13.62 -9.27 -5.66
N ASN A 99 14.35 -8.18 -5.40
CA ASN A 99 15.47 -7.77 -6.26
C ASN A 99 16.57 -8.84 -6.37
N PHE A 100 16.81 -9.62 -5.30
CA PHE A 100 17.72 -10.76 -5.34
C PHE A 100 17.15 -11.95 -6.11
N LEU A 101 15.85 -12.22 -6.01
CA LEU A 101 15.16 -13.27 -6.76
C LEU A 101 15.24 -13.02 -8.28
N LEU A 102 15.28 -11.77 -8.74
CA LEU A 102 15.55 -11.42 -10.15
C LEU A 102 16.90 -11.96 -10.65
N ALA A 103 17.90 -12.10 -9.78
CA ALA A 103 19.19 -12.68 -10.16
C ALA A 103 19.03 -14.15 -10.59
N LEU A 104 18.14 -14.87 -9.92
CA LEU A 104 17.82 -16.28 -10.15
C LEU A 104 16.78 -16.47 -11.25
N CYS A 105 16.02 -15.43 -11.58
CA CYS A 105 14.96 -15.51 -12.55
C CYS A 105 15.50 -15.75 -13.97
N PRO A 106 14.99 -16.77 -14.69
CA PRO A 106 15.37 -17.01 -16.08
C PRO A 106 14.80 -15.88 -16.96
N PRO A 107 15.49 -15.50 -18.05
CA PRO A 107 15.04 -14.42 -18.94
C PRO A 107 13.80 -14.78 -19.78
N ASN A 108 13.29 -16.01 -19.69
CA ASN A 108 12.13 -16.48 -20.46
C ASN A 108 11.07 -17.02 -19.49
N ILE A 109 10.22 -16.13 -19.00
CA ILE A 109 9.18 -16.42 -18.02
C ILE A 109 7.90 -16.73 -18.78
N ASP A 110 7.24 -17.83 -18.43
CA ASP A 110 5.96 -18.19 -19.02
C ASP A 110 4.87 -17.19 -18.56
N PRO A 111 4.19 -16.49 -19.49
CA PRO A 111 3.17 -15.50 -19.15
C PRO A 111 2.03 -16.06 -18.30
N SER A 112 1.69 -17.34 -18.47
CA SER A 112 0.59 -17.94 -17.71
C SER A 112 0.92 -18.10 -16.22
N SER A 113 2.19 -18.37 -15.90
CA SER A 113 2.66 -18.45 -14.51
C SER A 113 2.74 -17.07 -13.87
N LEU A 114 3.18 -16.04 -14.63
CA LEU A 114 3.21 -14.65 -14.17
C LEU A 114 1.79 -14.18 -13.84
N SER A 115 0.82 -14.40 -14.73
CA SER A 115 -0.57 -13.99 -14.53
C SER A 115 -1.23 -14.61 -13.30
N VAL A 116 -0.90 -15.86 -12.95
CA VAL A 116 -1.40 -16.50 -11.72
C VAL A 116 -0.75 -15.90 -10.47
N MET A 117 0.54 -15.56 -10.55
CA MET A 117 1.27 -14.91 -9.46
C MET A 117 0.73 -13.49 -9.20
N VAL A 118 0.47 -12.74 -10.28
CA VAL A 118 -0.20 -11.44 -10.26
C VAL A 118 -1.59 -11.56 -9.63
N ALA A 119 -2.40 -12.56 -10.02
CA ALA A 119 -3.71 -12.80 -9.43
C ALA A 119 -3.65 -13.06 -7.92
N PHE A 120 -2.67 -13.85 -7.45
CA PHE A 120 -2.42 -14.07 -6.02
C PHE A 120 -2.08 -12.77 -5.30
N ALA A 121 -1.17 -11.97 -5.87
CA ALA A 121 -0.76 -10.68 -5.35
C ALA A 121 -1.93 -9.68 -5.21
N VAL A 122 -2.83 -9.61 -6.21
CA VAL A 122 -4.05 -8.79 -6.12
C VAL A 122 -4.92 -9.22 -4.95
N GLY A 123 -5.11 -10.53 -4.78
CA GLY A 123 -5.84 -11.07 -3.64
C GLY A 123 -5.22 -10.67 -2.30
N GLY A 124 -3.90 -10.75 -2.19
CA GLY A 124 -3.15 -10.33 -1.00
C GLY A 124 -3.27 -8.83 -0.73
N LEU A 125 -3.01 -7.98 -1.73
CA LEU A 125 -3.03 -6.52 -1.59
C LEU A 125 -4.43 -5.97 -1.30
N LEU A 126 -5.46 -6.43 -2.03
CA LEU A 126 -6.85 -6.05 -1.75
C LEU A 126 -7.35 -6.67 -0.45
N GLY A 127 -6.88 -7.87 -0.10
CA GLY A 127 -7.16 -8.51 1.19
C GLY A 127 -6.65 -7.67 2.36
N ASP A 128 -5.38 -7.27 2.36
CA ASP A 128 -4.79 -6.39 3.39
C ASP A 128 -5.54 -5.05 3.46
N THR A 129 -5.82 -4.46 2.30
CA THR A 129 -6.51 -3.17 2.27
C THR A 129 -7.92 -3.26 2.85
N LEU A 130 -8.71 -4.28 2.48
CA LEU A 130 -10.11 -4.40 2.89
C LEU A 130 -10.29 -4.99 4.29
N PHE A 131 -9.42 -5.92 4.70
CA PHE A 131 -9.57 -6.64 5.97
C PHE A 131 -8.70 -6.07 7.10
N HIS A 132 -7.63 -5.34 6.80
CA HIS A 132 -6.74 -4.74 7.80
C HIS A 132 -6.76 -3.22 7.75
N LEU A 133 -6.38 -2.61 6.63
CA LEU A 133 -6.17 -1.16 6.57
C LEU A 133 -7.47 -0.37 6.74
N LEU A 134 -8.54 -0.70 6.00
CA LEU A 134 -9.81 0.03 6.11
C LEU A 134 -10.45 -0.10 7.50
N PRO A 135 -10.57 -1.29 8.10
CA PRO A 135 -11.02 -1.42 9.48
C PRO A 135 -10.16 -0.60 10.46
N GLU A 136 -8.83 -0.69 10.36
CA GLU A 136 -7.90 0.07 11.21
C GLU A 136 -8.11 1.59 11.05
N ILE A 137 -8.23 2.09 9.83
CA ILE A 137 -8.44 3.52 9.56
C ILE A 137 -9.68 4.06 10.29
N PHE A 138 -10.79 3.32 10.25
CA PHE A 138 -12.07 3.80 10.79
C PHE A 138 -12.32 3.43 12.25
N LEU A 139 -11.73 2.34 12.74
CA LEU A 139 -12.02 1.76 14.06
C LEU A 139 -10.80 1.74 14.99
N GLY A 140 -9.58 1.78 14.44
CA GLY A 140 -8.32 1.59 15.16
C GLY A 140 -8.09 0.15 15.62
N GLU A 141 -6.88 -0.14 16.12
CA GLU A 141 -6.51 -1.48 16.56
C GLU A 141 -7.34 -1.96 17.78
N ASP A 142 -7.71 -3.24 17.78
CA ASP A 142 -8.25 -3.91 18.97
C ASP A 142 -7.12 -4.27 19.93
N ALA A 143 -7.15 -3.71 21.13
CA ALA A 143 -6.20 -4.08 22.15
C ALA A 143 -6.61 -5.38 22.85
N GLN A 144 -5.70 -6.35 22.94
CA GLN A 144 -6.03 -7.67 23.51
C GLN A 144 -6.47 -7.63 24.99
N ASP A 145 -6.01 -6.62 25.73
CA ASP A 145 -6.17 -6.53 27.19
C ASP A 145 -7.24 -5.55 27.67
N HIS A 146 -7.83 -4.74 26.79
CA HIS A 146 -8.86 -3.79 27.15
C HIS A 146 -9.96 -3.66 26.09
N VAL A 147 -11.14 -3.26 26.53
CA VAL A 147 -12.29 -2.94 25.70
C VAL A 147 -12.18 -1.48 25.28
N ARG A 148 -12.12 -1.26 23.97
CA ARG A 148 -12.04 0.06 23.38
C ARG A 148 -13.42 0.59 23.05
N PHE A 149 -13.69 1.83 23.45
CA PHE A 149 -14.89 2.56 23.05
C PHE A 149 -14.49 3.61 22.03
N VAL A 150 -14.88 3.41 20.78
CA VAL A 150 -14.58 4.36 19.71
C VAL A 150 -15.65 5.44 19.69
N MET A 151 -15.27 6.68 19.99
CA MET A 151 -16.17 7.83 19.80
C MET A 151 -16.30 8.11 18.30
N VAL A 152 -17.52 7.99 17.78
CA VAL A 152 -17.77 8.25 16.35
C VAL A 152 -17.85 9.75 16.13
N GLU A 153 -16.80 10.31 15.55
CA GLU A 153 -16.78 11.67 15.04
C GLU A 153 -17.07 11.66 13.53
N PRO A 154 -18.26 12.11 13.05
CA PRO A 154 -18.61 12.01 11.64
C PRO A 154 -17.64 12.74 10.71
N ASN A 155 -17.17 13.93 11.11
CA ASN A 155 -16.25 14.73 10.32
C ASN A 155 -14.86 14.07 10.21
N ARG A 156 -14.38 13.42 11.28
CA ARG A 156 -13.16 12.60 11.26
C ARG A 156 -13.24 11.53 10.17
N ASN A 157 -14.34 10.76 10.16
CA ASN A 157 -14.51 9.69 9.17
C ASN A 157 -14.60 10.23 7.73
N LEU A 158 -15.20 11.42 7.54
CA LEU A 158 -15.19 12.09 6.23
C LEU A 158 -13.76 12.48 5.80
N LEU A 159 -12.92 12.96 6.70
CA LEU A 159 -11.53 13.30 6.40
C LEU A 159 -10.68 12.07 6.11
N LEU A 160 -10.85 10.99 6.87
CA LEU A 160 -10.19 9.71 6.57
C LEU A 160 -10.58 9.19 5.18
N GLY A 161 -11.88 9.23 4.85
CA GLY A 161 -12.38 8.90 3.51
C GLY A 161 -11.80 9.81 2.42
N LEU A 162 -11.64 11.11 2.70
CA LEU A 162 -10.94 12.04 1.80
C LEU A 162 -9.47 11.65 1.63
N GLY A 163 -8.78 11.20 2.67
CA GLY A 163 -7.41 10.69 2.60
C GLY A 163 -7.28 9.51 1.65
N ILE A 164 -8.18 8.52 1.77
CA ILE A 164 -8.27 7.37 0.83
C ILE A 164 -8.49 7.86 -0.60
N MET A 165 -9.42 8.80 -0.79
CA MET A 165 -9.69 9.35 -2.12
C MET A 165 -8.49 10.09 -2.70
N VAL A 166 -7.79 10.89 -1.90
CA VAL A 166 -6.57 11.60 -2.31
C VAL A 166 -5.47 10.62 -2.70
N GLY A 167 -5.25 9.57 -1.92
CA GLY A 167 -4.30 8.49 -2.24
C GLY A 167 -4.62 7.83 -3.58
N PHE A 168 -5.87 7.40 -3.76
CA PHE A 168 -6.33 6.75 -4.99
C PHE A 168 -6.12 7.66 -6.22
N PHE A 169 -6.57 8.91 -6.15
CA PHE A 169 -6.46 9.84 -7.29
C PHE A 169 -5.05 10.37 -7.52
N THR A 170 -4.16 10.33 -6.51
CA THR A 170 -2.74 10.61 -6.71
C THR A 170 -2.13 9.61 -7.69
N PHE A 171 -2.46 8.32 -7.55
CA PHE A 171 -2.01 7.28 -8.47
C PHE A 171 -2.69 7.38 -9.84
N VAL A 172 -3.98 7.69 -9.89
CA VAL A 172 -4.65 8.01 -11.17
C VAL A 172 -3.91 9.14 -11.91
N ALA A 173 -3.56 10.21 -11.20
CA ALA A 173 -2.86 11.35 -11.77
C ALA A 173 -1.44 10.99 -12.22
N MET A 174 -0.73 10.18 -11.43
CA MET A 174 0.59 9.67 -11.77
C MET A 174 0.54 8.81 -13.04
N ASP A 175 -0.29 7.77 -13.07
CA ASP A 175 -0.41 6.87 -14.22
C ASP A 175 -0.83 7.66 -15.47
N LYS A 176 -1.83 8.53 -15.34
CA LYS A 176 -2.26 9.40 -16.44
C LYS A 176 -1.14 10.30 -16.97
N THR A 177 -0.33 10.88 -16.09
CA THR A 177 0.80 11.73 -16.49
C THR A 177 1.85 10.93 -17.25
N LEU A 178 2.14 9.71 -16.80
CA LEU A 178 3.03 8.79 -17.50
C LEU A 178 2.48 8.41 -18.88
N ARG A 179 1.18 8.06 -18.99
CA ARG A 179 0.53 7.75 -20.28
C ARG A 179 0.55 8.94 -21.26
N ILE A 180 0.46 10.17 -20.75
CA ILE A 180 0.62 11.37 -21.58
C ILE A 180 2.07 11.51 -22.05
N ALA A 181 3.04 11.24 -21.18
CA ALA A 181 4.46 11.30 -21.51
C ALA A 181 4.90 10.21 -22.50
N THR A 182 4.25 9.03 -22.49
CA THR A 182 4.48 7.95 -23.46
C THR A 182 3.77 8.16 -24.80
N GLY A 183 2.94 9.21 -24.96
CA GLY A 183 2.22 9.47 -26.20
C GLY A 183 0.96 8.62 -26.40
N GLY A 184 0.37 8.11 -25.32
CA GLY A 184 -0.86 7.31 -25.38
C GLY A 184 -0.63 5.80 -25.59
N GLU A 185 0.61 5.37 -25.79
CA GLU A 185 1.04 4.00 -25.52
C GLU A 185 1.06 3.84 -24.00
N GLY A 186 -0.11 3.59 -23.40
CA GLY A 186 -0.22 3.49 -21.96
C GLY A 186 0.62 2.32 -21.40
N HIS A 187 1.01 2.42 -20.13
CA HIS A 187 1.56 1.31 -19.35
C HIS A 187 0.49 0.22 -19.22
N ASP A 188 0.31 -0.58 -20.26
CA ASP A 188 -0.37 -1.85 -20.19
C ASP A 188 0.72 -2.88 -19.93
N HIS A 189 0.79 -3.34 -18.68
CA HIS A 189 1.61 -4.47 -18.30
C HIS A 189 0.97 -5.73 -18.91
N SER A 190 1.24 -5.97 -20.20
CA SER A 190 1.51 -7.27 -20.80
C SER A 190 1.32 -7.21 -22.34
N HIS A 191 2.18 -7.95 -23.03
CA HIS A 191 2.06 -8.36 -24.43
C HIS A 191 2.16 -7.31 -25.55
N GLY A 192 3.40 -7.14 -26.03
CA GLY A 192 3.68 -6.58 -27.33
C GLY A 192 3.00 -7.35 -28.48
N HIS A 193 2.10 -6.67 -29.17
CA HIS A 193 1.73 -6.97 -30.55
C HIS A 193 2.27 -5.87 -31.46
N GLY A 194 3.35 -6.18 -32.17
CA GLY A 194 3.83 -5.36 -33.28
C GLY A 194 2.79 -5.33 -34.39
N HIS A 195 1.97 -4.28 -34.42
CA HIS A 195 1.17 -3.92 -35.57
C HIS A 195 1.87 -2.78 -36.30
N THR A 196 2.56 -3.14 -37.38
CA THR A 196 3.07 -2.23 -38.39
C THR A 196 1.88 -1.53 -39.04
N HIS A 197 1.46 -0.38 -38.50
CA HIS A 197 0.52 0.51 -39.18
C HIS A 197 1.29 1.33 -40.20
N ILE A 198 1.38 0.80 -41.43
CA ILE A 198 1.67 1.61 -42.60
C ILE A 198 0.45 2.51 -42.80
N HIS A 199 0.56 3.78 -42.43
CA HIS A 199 -0.39 4.82 -42.83
C HIS A 199 -0.27 5.04 -44.34
N PRO A 200 -1.33 4.85 -45.16
CA PRO A 200 -1.41 5.53 -46.43
C PRO A 200 -1.86 6.97 -46.17
N GLU A 201 -1.00 7.93 -46.53
CA GLU A 201 -1.34 9.34 -46.50
C GLU A 201 -2.60 9.64 -47.32
N THR A 202 -3.59 10.25 -46.69
CA THR A 202 -4.70 10.91 -47.36
C THR A 202 -4.40 12.41 -47.47
N SER A 203 -3.98 12.84 -48.66
CA SER A 203 -4.17 14.23 -49.11
C SER A 203 -5.50 14.34 -49.86
N ALA A 204 -6.29 15.31 -49.44
CA ALA A 204 -7.67 15.53 -49.84
C ALA A 204 -7.86 16.09 -51.26
N ALA A 205 -8.98 15.73 -51.93
CA ALA A 205 -9.88 16.67 -52.62
C ALA A 205 -11.10 15.96 -53.30
N ALA A 206 -12.30 16.29 -52.79
CA ALA A 206 -13.53 16.66 -53.48
C ALA A 206 -14.11 15.91 -54.72
N VAL A 207 -15.32 15.35 -54.49
CA VAL A 207 -16.62 15.52 -55.20
C VAL A 207 -16.93 14.78 -56.55
N ALA A 208 -18.14 14.18 -56.53
CA ALA A 208 -19.13 13.91 -57.60
C ALA A 208 -19.26 12.50 -58.25
N SER A 209 -20.38 11.85 -57.85
CA SER A 209 -21.40 11.11 -58.63
C SER A 209 -21.06 10.36 -59.92
N GLY A 210 -21.54 9.11 -60.03
CA GLY A 210 -21.88 8.50 -61.33
C GLY A 210 -21.78 6.98 -61.35
N ALA A 211 -22.81 6.34 -61.89
CA ALA A 211 -23.01 4.90 -61.91
C ALA A 211 -22.22 4.14 -63.00
N ASP A 212 -22.25 2.82 -62.83
CA ASP A 212 -22.38 1.76 -63.86
C ASP A 212 -21.14 0.91 -64.25
N LYS A 213 -21.45 -0.40 -64.32
CA LYS A 213 -20.85 -1.57 -65.00
C LYS A 213 -19.39 -1.56 -65.50
N GLY A 214 -18.71 -2.64 -65.14
CA GLY A 214 -18.51 -3.75 -66.08
C GLY A 214 -17.25 -3.79 -66.93
N THR A 215 -16.57 -4.94 -66.83
CA THR A 215 -15.83 -5.68 -67.87
C THR A 215 -14.41 -5.27 -68.26
N THR A 216 -13.58 -6.31 -68.39
CA THR A 216 -12.46 -6.49 -69.36
C THR A 216 -11.23 -5.57 -69.16
N GLU A 217 -9.98 -5.97 -69.32
CA GLU A 217 -9.31 -7.23 -69.60
C GLU A 217 -7.78 -6.92 -69.62
N LEU A 218 -6.96 -7.97 -69.75
CA LEU A 218 -5.63 -8.00 -70.39
C LEU A 218 -4.33 -7.87 -69.55
N LYS A 219 -3.69 -9.06 -69.50
CA LYS A 219 -2.31 -9.37 -69.93
C LYS A 219 -1.15 -9.38 -68.91
N GLN A 220 -0.92 -10.61 -68.44
CA GLN A 220 0.29 -11.44 -68.66
C GLN A 220 1.65 -10.72 -68.82
N ARG A 221 2.62 -11.11 -67.97
CA ARG A 221 3.78 -11.91 -68.43
C ARG A 221 4.48 -12.67 -67.29
N LYS A 222 4.96 -13.87 -67.62
CA LYS A 222 5.45 -14.96 -66.75
C LYS A 222 6.97 -15.15 -66.94
N LYS A 223 7.72 -15.14 -65.82
CA LYS A 223 8.99 -15.86 -65.46
C LYS A 223 10.26 -15.67 -66.35
N PRO A 224 11.50 -15.90 -65.82
CA PRO A 224 11.88 -17.05 -64.98
C PRO A 224 12.76 -16.80 -63.73
N GLN A 225 12.73 -17.81 -62.87
CA GLN A 225 13.64 -18.08 -61.75
C GLN A 225 15.09 -18.17 -62.21
N GLN A 226 16.00 -17.69 -61.36
CA GLN A 226 17.40 -18.12 -61.35
C GLN A 226 17.81 -18.32 -59.89
N GLU A 227 18.13 -19.57 -59.56
CA GLU A 227 18.82 -19.97 -58.34
C GLU A 227 20.29 -19.55 -58.43
N SER A 228 20.83 -18.93 -57.38
CA SER A 228 22.26 -18.98 -57.09
C SER A 228 22.48 -18.90 -55.58
N SER A 229 22.98 -20.00 -55.05
CA SER A 229 23.51 -20.19 -53.71
C SER A 229 24.78 -19.37 -53.49
N ALA A 230 24.82 -18.54 -52.45
CA ALA A 230 26.05 -18.17 -51.75
C ALA A 230 25.70 -17.72 -50.33
N SER A 231 25.97 -18.57 -49.36
CA SER A 231 25.92 -18.28 -47.93
C SER A 231 27.08 -17.37 -47.54
N ALA A 232 26.82 -16.08 -47.31
CA ALA A 232 27.70 -15.21 -46.55
C ALA A 232 27.39 -15.35 -45.05
N PRO A 233 28.38 -15.26 -44.15
CA PRO A 233 28.14 -15.42 -42.73
C PRO A 233 27.29 -14.26 -42.24
N ALA A 234 26.19 -14.58 -41.55
CA ALA A 234 25.37 -13.62 -40.85
C ALA A 234 26.24 -12.88 -39.82
N SER A 235 26.65 -11.66 -40.16
CA SER A 235 27.00 -10.66 -39.17
C SER A 235 25.85 -10.59 -38.18
N ALA A 236 26.16 -10.73 -36.89
CA ALA A 236 25.21 -10.54 -35.82
C ALA A 236 24.57 -9.15 -35.96
N GLU A 237 23.39 -9.11 -36.57
CA GLU A 237 22.58 -7.91 -36.65
C GLU A 237 22.23 -7.53 -35.20
N GLY A 238 22.84 -6.45 -34.73
CA GLY A 238 22.35 -5.74 -33.57
C GLY A 238 20.92 -5.34 -33.89
N LYS A 239 19.95 -6.01 -33.24
CA LYS A 239 18.53 -5.69 -33.32
C LYS A 239 18.40 -4.19 -33.02
N GLU A 240 18.20 -3.35 -34.04
CA GLU A 240 18.02 -1.92 -33.82
C GLU A 240 16.73 -1.73 -33.02
N ILE A 241 16.89 -1.39 -31.75
CA ILE A 241 15.78 -1.24 -30.82
C ILE A 241 15.14 0.10 -31.11
N ASN A 242 13.83 0.08 -31.42
CA ASN A 242 13.07 1.28 -31.70
C ASN A 242 13.18 2.26 -30.51
N PRO A 243 13.53 3.55 -30.74
CA PRO A 243 13.61 4.55 -29.68
C PRO A 243 12.34 4.66 -28.83
N SER A 244 11.15 4.34 -29.36
CA SER A 244 9.90 4.30 -28.57
C SER A 244 9.94 3.24 -27.46
N VAL A 245 10.43 2.03 -27.77
CA VAL A 245 10.54 0.93 -26.80
C VAL A 245 11.55 1.27 -25.71
N LYS A 246 12.66 1.93 -26.10
CA LYS A 246 13.67 2.38 -25.14
C LYS A 246 13.12 3.49 -24.22
N LEU A 247 12.30 4.40 -24.73
CA LEU A 247 11.61 5.41 -23.94
C LEU A 247 10.62 4.78 -22.96
N GLY A 248 9.83 3.80 -23.41
CA GLY A 248 8.94 3.01 -22.55
C GLY A 248 9.65 2.35 -21.37
N GLY A 249 10.83 1.78 -21.60
CA GLY A 249 11.65 1.22 -20.52
C GLY A 249 12.12 2.24 -19.47
N TYR A 250 12.43 3.48 -19.85
CA TYR A 250 12.79 4.53 -18.89
C TYR A 250 11.58 5.08 -18.14
N LEU A 251 10.44 5.24 -18.82
CA LEU A 251 9.20 5.68 -18.18
C LEU A 251 8.70 4.64 -17.17
N ASN A 252 8.92 3.35 -17.45
CA ASN A 252 8.67 2.28 -16.50
C ASN A 252 9.49 2.42 -15.22
N LEU A 253 10.78 2.74 -15.32
CA LEU A 253 11.62 2.95 -14.14
C LEU A 253 11.13 4.12 -13.27
N ILE A 254 10.57 5.17 -13.89
CA ILE A 254 10.01 6.31 -13.14
C ILE A 254 8.72 5.91 -12.44
N ALA A 255 7.85 5.16 -13.13
CA ALA A 255 6.61 4.63 -12.57
C ALA A 255 6.91 3.74 -11.36
N ASP A 256 7.83 2.79 -11.55
CA ASP A 256 8.27 1.83 -10.54
C ASP A 256 8.97 2.50 -9.35
N PHE A 257 9.85 3.47 -9.58
CA PHE A 257 10.44 4.27 -8.49
C PHE A 257 9.37 4.99 -7.66
N THR A 258 8.32 5.52 -8.30
CA THR A 258 7.25 6.24 -7.61
C THR A 258 6.31 5.28 -6.88
N HIS A 259 6.06 4.10 -7.42
CA HIS A 259 5.34 3.01 -6.75
C HIS A 259 6.07 2.59 -5.48
N ASN A 260 7.36 2.28 -5.61
CA ASN A 260 8.23 1.92 -4.50
C ASN A 260 8.19 2.96 -3.37
N ILE A 261 8.20 4.27 -3.69
CA ILE A 261 8.02 5.33 -2.66
C ILE A 261 6.76 5.11 -1.85
N THR A 262 5.65 4.75 -2.48
CA THR A 262 4.38 4.57 -1.76
C THR A 262 4.31 3.28 -0.97
N ASP A 263 4.99 2.21 -1.39
CA ASP A 263 5.16 1.02 -0.57
C ASP A 263 5.97 1.34 0.67
N GLY A 264 7.02 2.15 0.51
CA GLY A 264 7.79 2.70 1.61
C GLY A 264 6.95 3.52 2.60
N LEU A 265 6.08 4.40 2.09
CA LEU A 265 5.14 5.16 2.91
C LEU A 265 4.18 4.22 3.66
N ALA A 266 3.67 3.18 3.00
CA ALA A 266 2.80 2.18 3.59
C ALA A 266 3.48 1.42 4.73
N MET A 267 4.76 1.03 4.60
CA MET A 267 5.51 0.41 5.70
C MET A 267 5.53 1.32 6.93
N SER A 268 5.85 2.61 6.74
CA SER A 268 5.87 3.54 7.86
C SER A 268 4.48 3.81 8.45
N SER A 269 3.45 4.05 7.63
CA SER A 269 2.11 4.34 8.15
C SER A 269 1.52 3.15 8.89
N SER A 270 1.67 1.94 8.35
CA SER A 270 1.16 0.72 8.96
C SER A 270 1.86 0.39 10.29
N PHE A 271 3.20 0.47 10.38
CA PHE A 271 3.90 0.18 11.66
C PHE A 271 3.69 1.24 12.73
N TYR A 272 3.42 2.49 12.36
CA TYR A 272 3.04 3.54 13.31
C TYR A 272 1.58 3.42 13.75
N ALA A 273 0.71 2.85 12.92
CA ALA A 273 -0.64 2.51 13.33
C ALA A 273 -0.64 1.31 14.28
N SER A 274 -0.03 0.19 13.88
CA SER A 274 0.22 -0.92 14.80
C SER A 274 1.27 -1.92 14.32
N PRO A 275 1.90 -2.69 15.23
CA PRO A 275 2.82 -3.77 14.86
C PRO A 275 2.16 -4.85 13.99
N THR A 276 0.89 -5.17 14.27
CA THR A 276 0.15 -6.20 13.54
C THR A 276 -0.13 -5.73 12.12
N ILE A 277 -0.66 -4.51 11.97
CA ILE A 277 -0.96 -3.90 10.68
C ILE A 277 0.32 -3.72 9.85
N GLY A 278 1.40 -3.23 10.46
CA GLY A 278 2.73 -3.16 9.82
C GLY A 278 3.20 -4.51 9.27
N ALA A 279 3.08 -5.57 10.08
CA ALA A 279 3.50 -6.91 9.66
C ALA A 279 2.62 -7.50 8.56
N THR A 280 1.29 -7.34 8.62
CA THR A 280 0.37 -7.84 7.58
C THR A 280 0.60 -7.13 6.26
N THR A 281 0.70 -5.80 6.29
CA THR A 281 0.97 -4.98 5.12
C THR A 281 2.31 -5.35 4.50
N THR A 282 3.34 -5.62 5.31
CA THR A 282 4.65 -6.08 4.80
C THR A 282 4.52 -7.38 3.99
N VAL A 283 3.74 -8.35 4.49
CA VAL A 283 3.52 -9.63 3.81
C VAL A 283 2.76 -9.41 2.50
N ALA A 284 1.71 -8.59 2.51
CA ALA A 284 0.93 -8.28 1.32
C ALA A 284 1.76 -7.58 0.24
N VAL A 285 2.57 -6.59 0.65
CA VAL A 285 3.48 -5.85 -0.23
C VAL A 285 4.56 -6.74 -0.81
N PHE A 286 5.22 -7.53 0.04
CA PHE A 286 6.22 -8.51 -0.41
C PHE A 286 5.69 -9.43 -1.52
N PHE A 287 4.46 -9.92 -1.39
CA PHE A 287 3.89 -10.81 -2.39
C PHE A 287 3.44 -10.12 -3.67
N HIS A 288 3.15 -8.81 -3.66
CA HIS A 288 2.87 -8.08 -4.90
C HIS A 288 4.12 -7.54 -5.60
N GLU A 289 5.19 -7.27 -4.86
CA GLU A 289 6.46 -6.83 -5.42
C GLU A 289 7.11 -7.90 -6.28
N ILE A 290 7.01 -9.18 -5.90
CA ILE A 290 7.59 -10.28 -6.69
C ILE A 290 7.06 -10.30 -8.14
N PRO A 291 5.74 -10.34 -8.41
CA PRO A 291 5.22 -10.22 -9.76
C PRO A 291 5.58 -8.91 -10.46
N HIS A 292 5.50 -7.78 -9.77
CA HIS A 292 5.78 -6.47 -10.35
C HIS A 292 7.23 -6.37 -10.83
N GLU A 293 8.20 -6.68 -9.97
CA GLU A 293 9.61 -6.65 -10.33
C GLU A 293 9.97 -7.62 -11.46
N VAL A 294 9.33 -8.80 -11.47
CA VAL A 294 9.51 -9.79 -12.53
C VAL A 294 9.00 -9.27 -13.87
N GLY A 295 7.83 -8.62 -13.88
CA GLY A 295 7.25 -7.99 -15.05
C GLY A 295 8.12 -6.85 -15.58
N ASP A 296 8.57 -5.97 -14.69
CA ASP A 296 9.41 -4.83 -15.04
C ASP A 296 10.79 -5.24 -15.53
N PHE A 297 11.39 -6.27 -14.91
CA PHE A 297 12.62 -6.85 -15.41
C PHE A 297 12.45 -7.36 -16.85
N ALA A 298 11.37 -8.08 -17.15
CA ALA A 298 11.09 -8.56 -18.50
C ALA A 298 10.94 -7.40 -19.50
N LEU A 299 10.26 -6.32 -19.12
CA LEU A 299 10.10 -5.13 -19.95
C LEU A 299 11.44 -4.42 -20.22
N LEU A 300 12.30 -4.29 -19.21
CA LEU A 300 13.63 -3.69 -19.38
C LEU A 300 14.50 -4.48 -20.35
N ILE A 301 14.48 -5.81 -20.25
CA ILE A 301 15.18 -6.70 -21.20
C ILE A 301 14.64 -6.48 -22.62
N GLN A 302 13.32 -6.40 -22.81
CA GLN A 302 12.70 -6.13 -24.11
C GLN A 302 13.04 -4.74 -24.64
N SER A 303 13.22 -3.76 -23.75
CA SER A 303 13.65 -2.39 -24.04
C SER A 303 15.14 -2.25 -24.35
N GLY A 304 15.90 -3.35 -24.30
CA GLY A 304 17.31 -3.39 -24.69
C GLY A 304 18.31 -3.35 -23.55
N PHE A 305 17.86 -3.42 -22.31
CA PHE A 305 18.76 -3.50 -21.19
C PHE A 305 19.38 -4.91 -21.14
N SER A 306 20.69 -4.98 -20.92
CA SER A 306 21.31 -6.25 -20.53
C SER A 306 20.83 -6.66 -19.14
N LYS A 307 20.80 -7.96 -18.80
CA LYS A 307 20.42 -8.45 -17.46
C LYS A 307 21.05 -7.66 -16.31
N ARG A 308 22.36 -7.37 -16.37
CA ARG A 308 23.05 -6.59 -15.33
C ARG A 308 22.54 -5.14 -15.21
N LYS A 309 22.21 -4.50 -16.34
CA LYS A 309 21.67 -3.14 -16.36
C LYS A 309 20.23 -3.12 -15.87
N ALA A 310 19.41 -4.09 -16.26
CA ALA A 310 18.03 -4.20 -15.79
C ALA A 310 17.98 -4.41 -14.27
N MET A 311 18.76 -5.35 -13.75
CA MET A 311 18.89 -5.55 -12.30
C MET A 311 19.43 -4.32 -11.57
N GLY A 312 20.43 -3.64 -12.13
CA GLY A 312 20.95 -2.40 -11.54
C GLY A 312 19.93 -1.27 -11.55
N ALA A 313 19.09 -1.18 -12.58
CA ALA A 313 18.02 -0.19 -12.65
C ALA A 313 16.91 -0.48 -11.63
N GLN A 314 16.55 -1.75 -11.45
CA GLN A 314 15.59 -2.19 -10.43
C GLN A 314 16.09 -1.95 -8.99
N PHE A 315 17.38 -2.16 -8.74
CA PHE A 315 17.95 -1.77 -7.46
C PHE A 315 17.87 -0.25 -7.19
N VAL A 316 17.90 0.57 -8.25
CA VAL A 316 17.74 2.04 -8.11
C VAL A 316 16.28 2.40 -7.83
N THR A 317 15.31 1.71 -8.42
CA THR A 317 13.88 1.96 -8.14
C THR A 317 13.52 1.57 -6.70
N ALA A 318 14.11 0.49 -6.17
CA ALA A 318 14.03 0.07 -4.77
C ALA A 318 14.52 1.11 -3.74
N VAL A 319 15.43 2.02 -4.12
CA VAL A 319 15.80 3.16 -3.24
C VAL A 319 14.60 4.08 -2.98
N GLY A 320 13.65 4.12 -3.91
CA GLY A 320 12.37 4.81 -3.74
C GLY A 320 11.63 4.34 -2.49
N ALA A 321 11.62 3.04 -2.19
CA ALA A 321 10.95 2.50 -1.01
C ALA A 321 11.59 3.01 0.28
N PHE A 322 12.91 3.06 0.37
CA PHE A 322 13.58 3.68 1.52
C PHE A 322 13.25 5.17 1.65
N LEU A 323 13.24 5.90 0.53
CA LEU A 323 12.86 7.31 0.54
C LEU A 323 11.44 7.49 1.07
N GLY A 324 10.49 6.69 0.59
CA GLY A 324 9.12 6.64 1.07
C GLY A 324 9.02 6.38 2.57
N THR A 325 9.72 5.36 3.06
CA THR A 325 9.74 5.01 4.48
C THR A 325 10.30 6.12 5.34
N PHE A 326 11.40 6.76 4.93
CA PHE A 326 11.95 7.88 5.70
C PHE A 326 11.06 9.12 5.66
N ILE A 327 10.41 9.42 4.53
CA ILE A 327 9.41 10.48 4.45
C ILE A 327 8.26 10.19 5.40
N GLY A 328 7.72 8.97 5.37
CA GLY A 328 6.58 8.62 6.20
C GLY A 328 6.92 8.56 7.69
N ILE A 329 8.09 8.06 8.08
CA ILE A 329 8.61 8.19 9.45
C ILE A 329 8.67 9.67 9.86
N ALA A 330 9.22 10.54 9.01
CA ALA A 330 9.29 11.96 9.30
C ALA A 330 7.89 12.59 9.44
N VAL A 331 6.94 12.21 8.59
CA VAL A 331 5.54 12.66 8.68
C VAL A 331 4.89 12.19 9.97
N GLN A 332 5.13 10.96 10.42
CA GLN A 332 4.55 10.43 11.66
C GLN A 332 5.15 11.06 12.92
N GLU A 333 6.48 11.17 12.98
CA GLU A 333 7.20 11.75 14.12
C GLU A 333 6.97 13.26 14.25
N LEU A 334 6.95 14.00 13.13
CA LEU A 334 6.71 15.45 13.13
C LEU A 334 5.23 15.80 13.11
N GLY A 335 4.38 14.87 12.65
CA GLY A 335 2.94 15.07 12.47
C GLY A 335 2.10 14.82 13.72
N GLY A 336 2.71 14.39 14.83
CA GLY A 336 2.03 14.26 16.13
C GLY A 336 1.68 12.85 16.56
N HIS A 337 2.18 11.80 15.89
CA HIS A 337 1.93 10.39 16.23
C HIS A 337 2.89 9.85 17.33
N GLY A 338 3.64 10.73 18.00
CA GLY A 338 4.57 10.38 19.08
C GLY A 338 3.84 9.89 20.32
N ASP A 339 4.32 8.77 20.86
CA ASP A 339 3.84 8.06 22.06
C ASP A 339 3.19 8.98 23.11
N ALA A 340 1.99 8.61 23.56
CA ALA A 340 1.10 9.35 24.46
C ALA A 340 1.66 9.50 25.88
N GLY A 341 2.78 10.23 26.02
CA GLY A 341 3.53 10.35 27.26
C GLY A 341 3.99 11.76 27.63
N VAL A 342 3.74 12.79 26.81
CA VAL A 342 4.06 14.17 27.19
C VAL A 342 2.90 15.08 26.86
N ALA A 343 2.31 15.61 27.94
CA ALA A 343 1.28 16.63 27.92
C ALA A 343 1.68 17.87 27.10
N GLU A 344 0.65 18.50 26.54
CA GLU A 344 0.62 19.88 26.03
C GLU A 344 1.38 20.18 24.74
N SER A 345 0.65 20.09 23.63
CA SER A 345 0.31 21.33 22.92
C SER A 345 -1.00 21.14 22.16
N ALA A 346 -1.89 22.12 22.30
CA ALA A 346 -3.15 22.22 21.58
C ALA A 346 -2.92 22.43 20.07
N THR A 347 -2.39 21.42 19.37
CA THR A 347 -2.54 21.37 17.92
C THR A 347 -4.01 21.15 17.65
N ALA A 348 -4.72 22.23 17.31
CA ALA A 348 -6.07 22.16 16.78
C ALA A 348 -6.07 21.11 15.66
N GLY A 349 -6.74 19.99 15.89
CA GLY A 349 -6.73 18.91 14.93
C GLY A 349 -7.40 19.33 13.61
N LEU A 350 -7.17 18.54 12.58
CA LEU A 350 -7.41 18.93 11.21
C LEU A 350 -8.88 19.29 11.01
N LEU A 351 -9.14 20.51 10.53
CA LEU A 351 -10.49 21.04 10.27
C LEU A 351 -11.45 20.90 11.48
N GLY A 352 -10.91 21.03 12.70
CA GLY A 352 -11.69 20.93 13.94
C GLY A 352 -12.00 19.51 14.38
N THR A 353 -11.33 18.52 13.79
CA THR A 353 -11.41 17.12 14.21
C THR A 353 -10.27 16.72 15.13
N SER A 354 -10.29 15.50 15.66
CA SER A 354 -9.19 14.91 16.43
C SER A 354 -7.97 14.49 15.58
N LEU A 355 -8.04 14.57 14.24
CA LEU A 355 -6.98 14.06 13.37
C LEU A 355 -5.74 14.95 13.33
N THR A 356 -4.60 14.31 13.22
CA THR A 356 -3.31 14.93 12.89
C THR A 356 -2.91 14.63 11.44
N TRP A 357 -1.84 15.29 10.96
CA TRP A 357 -1.31 15.00 9.62
C TRP A 357 -0.70 13.59 9.51
N GLY A 358 -0.19 13.04 10.61
CA GLY A 358 0.31 11.66 10.66
C GLY A 358 -0.80 10.66 10.40
N ASP A 359 -1.97 10.88 11.01
CA ASP A 359 -3.15 10.01 10.89
C ASP A 359 -3.68 9.91 9.45
N MET A 360 -3.33 10.88 8.60
CA MET A 360 -3.75 10.93 7.20
C MET A 360 -2.90 10.05 6.28
N LEU A 361 -1.73 9.59 6.74
CA LEU A 361 -0.81 8.82 5.91
C LEU A 361 -1.33 7.39 5.65
N LEU A 362 -1.90 6.72 6.65
CA LEU A 362 -2.48 5.38 6.47
C LEU A 362 -3.70 5.37 5.52
N PRO A 363 -4.68 6.29 5.65
CA PRO A 363 -5.74 6.47 4.66
C PRO A 363 -5.20 6.72 3.25
N PHE A 364 -4.19 7.59 3.12
CA PHE A 364 -3.56 7.86 1.84
C PHE A 364 -3.00 6.58 1.20
N THR A 365 -2.23 5.78 1.96
CA THR A 365 -1.64 4.53 1.45
C THR A 365 -2.68 3.44 1.17
N ALA A 366 -3.75 3.36 1.95
CA ALA A 366 -4.87 2.48 1.61
C ALA A 366 -5.53 2.87 0.28
N GLY A 367 -5.64 4.18 0.00
CA GLY A 367 -6.09 4.70 -1.28
C GLY A 367 -5.18 4.29 -2.45
N THR A 368 -3.86 4.35 -2.27
CA THR A 368 -2.90 3.93 -3.30
C THR A 368 -3.00 2.43 -3.57
N PHE A 369 -3.10 1.60 -2.54
CA PHE A 369 -3.28 0.15 -2.69
C PHE A 369 -4.61 -0.24 -3.33
N LEU A 370 -5.70 0.48 -3.03
CA LEU A 370 -6.96 0.30 -3.76
C LEU A 370 -6.77 0.58 -5.25
N TYR A 371 -6.06 1.65 -5.62
CA TYR A 371 -5.79 1.93 -7.03
C TYR A 371 -4.94 0.83 -7.68
N VAL A 372 -3.81 0.47 -7.07
CA VAL A 372 -2.91 -0.55 -7.61
C VAL A 372 -3.66 -1.87 -7.79
N GLY A 373 -4.35 -2.34 -6.74
CA GLY A 373 -5.09 -3.59 -6.80
C GLY A 373 -6.25 -3.59 -7.81
N THR A 374 -6.95 -2.46 -8.02
CA THR A 374 -8.17 -2.44 -8.86
C THR A 374 -7.99 -1.90 -10.27
N VAL A 375 -7.12 -0.91 -10.47
CA VAL A 375 -6.95 -0.22 -11.75
C VAL A 375 -5.68 -0.67 -12.45
N SER A 376 -4.59 -0.90 -11.71
CA SER A 376 -3.34 -1.34 -12.35
C SER A 376 -3.36 -2.82 -12.70
N VAL A 377 -3.96 -3.67 -11.87
CA VAL A 377 -3.77 -5.13 -11.99
C VAL A 377 -5.01 -5.91 -12.44
N ILE A 378 -6.22 -5.56 -11.98
CA ILE A 378 -7.45 -6.25 -12.44
C ILE A 378 -7.62 -6.21 -13.97
N PRO A 379 -7.35 -5.10 -14.68
CA PRO A 379 -7.47 -5.10 -16.14
C PRO A 379 -6.62 -6.17 -16.83
N GLU A 380 -5.41 -6.44 -16.32
CA GLU A 380 -4.54 -7.53 -16.83
C GLU A 380 -5.20 -8.90 -16.64
N LEU A 381 -5.90 -9.12 -15.53
CA LEU A 381 -6.67 -10.36 -15.29
C LEU A 381 -7.91 -10.49 -16.18
N LEU A 382 -8.40 -9.39 -16.74
CA LEU A 382 -9.56 -9.36 -17.63
C LEU A 382 -9.18 -9.54 -19.11
N GLU A 383 -7.89 -9.51 -19.45
CA GLU A 383 -7.42 -9.79 -20.80
C GLU A 383 -7.67 -11.26 -21.17
N THR A 384 -8.13 -11.49 -22.40
CA THR A 384 -8.51 -12.85 -22.85
C THR A 384 -7.91 -13.20 -24.20
N GLY A 385 -7.42 -14.43 -24.30
CA GLY A 385 -6.94 -15.03 -25.53
C GLY A 385 -8.04 -15.60 -26.45
N LYS A 386 -7.61 -16.13 -27.60
CA LYS A 386 -8.51 -16.68 -28.62
C LYS A 386 -9.09 -18.07 -28.26
N ASP A 387 -8.43 -18.82 -27.38
CA ASP A 387 -8.83 -20.19 -27.02
C ASP A 387 -9.71 -20.21 -25.76
N LYS A 388 -11.02 -20.21 -25.97
CA LYS A 388 -12.03 -20.20 -24.90
C LYS A 388 -11.81 -21.26 -23.81
N LYS A 389 -11.35 -22.48 -24.15
CA LYS A 389 -11.19 -23.54 -23.15
C LYS A 389 -10.00 -23.27 -22.25
N ARG A 390 -8.91 -22.77 -22.84
CA ARG A 390 -7.71 -22.37 -22.11
C ARG A 390 -8.02 -21.18 -21.21
N GLU A 391 -8.71 -20.16 -21.73
CA GLU A 391 -9.09 -18.96 -20.97
C GLU A 391 -9.94 -19.34 -19.75
N ILE A 392 -10.99 -20.15 -19.91
CA ILE A 392 -11.84 -20.56 -18.78
C ILE A 392 -11.00 -21.27 -17.70
N LYS A 393 -10.10 -22.17 -18.10
CA LYS A 393 -9.22 -22.86 -17.14
C LYS A 393 -8.30 -21.87 -16.43
N GLN A 394 -7.72 -20.93 -17.16
CA GLN A 394 -6.82 -19.91 -16.62
C GLN A 394 -7.55 -18.97 -15.65
N THR A 395 -8.74 -18.49 -16.02
CA THR A 395 -9.60 -17.69 -15.15
C THR A 395 -9.93 -18.41 -13.85
N ILE A 396 -10.29 -19.69 -13.89
CA ILE A 396 -10.55 -20.46 -12.65
C ILE A 396 -9.30 -20.49 -11.75
N ILE A 397 -8.11 -20.71 -12.32
CA ILE A 397 -6.86 -20.73 -11.55
C ILE A 397 -6.55 -19.34 -10.98
N GLN A 398 -6.73 -18.26 -11.77
CA GLN A 398 -6.53 -16.88 -11.31
C GLN A 398 -7.48 -16.54 -10.16
N PHE A 399 -8.76 -16.87 -10.26
CA PHE A 399 -9.72 -16.61 -9.18
C PHE A 399 -9.42 -17.42 -7.92
N LEU A 400 -8.96 -18.66 -8.05
CA LEU A 400 -8.48 -19.44 -6.91
C LEU A 400 -7.23 -18.82 -6.28
N ALA A 401 -6.32 -18.27 -7.09
CA ALA A 401 -5.15 -17.56 -6.61
C ALA A 401 -5.51 -16.26 -5.87
N VAL A 402 -6.44 -15.45 -6.42
CA VAL A 402 -7.00 -14.27 -5.74
C VAL A 402 -7.63 -14.68 -4.40
N ALA A 403 -8.47 -15.70 -4.40
CA ALA A 403 -9.12 -16.18 -3.18
C ALA A 403 -8.12 -16.71 -2.15
N LEU A 404 -7.03 -17.34 -2.60
CA LEU A 404 -5.96 -17.79 -1.72
C LEU A 404 -5.21 -16.60 -1.10
N GLY A 405 -4.82 -15.60 -1.89
CA GLY A 405 -4.16 -14.39 -1.39
C GLY A 405 -5.02 -13.64 -0.38
N ALA A 406 -6.29 -13.39 -0.72
CA ALA A 406 -7.25 -12.75 0.17
C ALA A 406 -7.55 -13.60 1.41
N GLY A 407 -7.61 -14.93 1.25
CA GLY A 407 -7.85 -15.88 2.34
C GLY A 407 -6.70 -15.95 3.35
N ILE A 408 -5.45 -15.82 2.89
CA ILE A 408 -4.29 -15.70 3.79
C ILE A 408 -4.41 -14.42 4.62
N MET A 409 -4.72 -13.28 3.98
CA MET A 409 -4.91 -12.02 4.71
C MET A 409 -6.06 -12.13 5.70
N LEU A 410 -7.21 -12.64 5.27
CA LEU A 410 -8.35 -12.85 6.16
C LEU A 410 -8.00 -13.75 7.35
N GLY A 411 -7.23 -14.83 7.13
CA GLY A 411 -6.76 -15.70 8.19
C GLY A 411 -5.86 -14.98 9.19
N ILE A 412 -4.98 -14.11 8.74
CA ILE A 412 -4.14 -13.27 9.62
C ILE A 412 -4.99 -12.25 10.39
N SER A 413 -6.05 -11.72 9.79
CA SER A 413 -6.97 -10.76 10.45
C SER A 413 -7.88 -11.40 11.50
N TRP A 414 -8.13 -12.71 11.40
CA TRP A 414 -9.10 -13.41 12.22
C TRP A 414 -8.50 -13.93 13.54
N ASP A 415 -7.18 -14.16 13.54
CA ASP A 415 -6.37 -14.57 14.71
C ASP A 415 -5.88 -13.34 15.50
#